data_AF-W9T7Z9-F1
#
_entry.id   AF-W9T7Z9-F1
#
_cell.length_a   1.000
_cell.length_b   1.000
_cell.length_c   1.000
_cell.angle_alpha   90.00
_cell.angle_beta   90.00
_cell.angle_gamma   90.00
#
_symmetry.space_group_name_H-M   'P 1'
#
loop_
_entity.id
_entity.type
_entity.pdbx_description
1 polymer ?
#
loop_
_entity_poly.entity_id
_entity_poly.type
_entity_poly.pdbx_seq_one_letter_code
_entity_poly.pdbx_strand_id
1 'polypeptide(L)'
;METKYTLERSLLQRGDIILTAEKTVVSKGVRLGTASKYSHAAIWVGGTMIEAVREGVFSKNAQRLILDKPSHCAVLRSKVPLDDTQIDRICRYAHEQVGSLYALDEATLALPRRLMKLEATKKQFCSRLVALAYAEIDYDFINLGSPHYCTPGRLARTKAFERVSGIIRPALLGEIEFAQSPTQLKKRSRHFRMASEGKSPSCGRSDPKKIFRYPDNKRRRRLTCCSPRAR
;
A
#
# COMPACT_ATOMS: atom_id res chain seq x y z
N MET A 1 -3.72 29.12 5.00
CA MET A 1 -3.56 27.65 4.94
C MET A 1 -2.33 27.34 4.11
N GLU A 2 -1.49 26.40 4.53
CA GLU A 2 -0.32 25.99 3.73
C GLU A 2 -0.79 25.24 2.47
N THR A 3 -0.35 25.68 1.29
CA THR A 3 -0.68 25.03 0.01
C THR A 3 -0.25 23.57 0.03
N LYS A 4 -1.18 22.67 -0.28
CA LYS A 4 -0.90 21.23 -0.44
C LYS A 4 -0.81 20.87 -1.92
N TYR A 5 -0.16 19.75 -2.20
CA TYR A 5 0.11 19.28 -3.56
C TYR A 5 -0.36 17.83 -3.74
N THR A 6 -0.64 17.46 -4.98
CA THR A 6 -1.00 16.10 -5.38
C THR A 6 -0.42 15.76 -6.76
N LEU A 7 -0.65 14.53 -7.21
CA LEU A 7 -0.23 14.04 -8.52
C LEU A 7 -1.28 14.37 -9.58
N GLU A 8 -0.82 14.90 -10.72
CA GLU A 8 -1.61 14.99 -11.94
C GLU A 8 -1.69 13.61 -12.60
N ARG A 9 -2.74 12.87 -12.25
CA ARG A 9 -2.89 11.45 -12.62
C ARG A 9 -3.04 11.23 -14.12
N SER A 10 -3.49 12.23 -14.87
CA SER A 10 -3.60 12.13 -16.34
C SER A 10 -2.24 11.96 -17.03
N LEU A 11 -1.15 12.34 -16.36
CA LEU A 11 0.22 12.20 -16.88
C LEU A 11 0.90 10.88 -16.49
N LEU A 12 0.28 10.09 -15.60
CA LEU A 12 0.83 8.81 -15.15
C LEU A 12 0.65 7.74 -16.23
N GLN A 13 1.72 7.00 -16.48
CA GLN A 13 1.74 5.83 -17.36
C GLN A 13 2.07 4.57 -16.57
N ARG A 14 1.54 3.44 -17.02
CA ARG A 14 1.81 2.14 -16.38
C ARG A 14 3.32 1.90 -16.33
N GLY A 15 3.78 1.36 -15.21
CA GLY A 15 5.21 1.18 -14.93
C GLY A 15 5.87 2.40 -14.27
N ASP A 16 5.25 3.58 -14.25
CA ASP A 16 5.82 4.75 -13.56
C ASP A 16 6.09 4.45 -12.08
N ILE A 17 7.28 4.83 -11.62
CA ILE A 17 7.72 4.66 -10.24
C ILE A 17 7.45 5.94 -9.47
N ILE A 18 6.65 5.86 -8.42
CA ILE A 18 6.28 7.00 -7.58
C ILE A 18 7.10 6.96 -6.31
N LEU A 19 8.01 7.92 -6.16
CA LEU A 19 8.82 8.11 -4.96
C LEU A 19 8.18 9.14 -4.06
N THR A 20 8.08 8.85 -2.76
CA THR A 20 7.51 9.77 -1.77
C THR A 20 8.37 9.90 -0.52
N ALA A 21 8.26 11.06 0.13
CA ALA A 21 8.82 11.33 1.44
C ALA A 21 7.70 11.20 2.48
N GLU A 22 7.66 10.09 3.22
CA GLU A 22 6.70 9.94 4.31
C GLU A 22 6.99 10.94 5.46
N LYS A 23 5.98 11.25 6.27
CA LYS A 23 6.13 12.16 7.42
C LYS A 23 6.45 11.45 8.74
N THR A 24 6.45 10.12 8.75
CA THR A 24 6.65 9.33 9.98
C THR A 24 8.07 9.51 10.52
N VAL A 25 8.27 9.32 11.83
CA VAL A 25 9.60 9.41 12.50
C VAL A 25 10.63 8.50 11.82
N VAL A 26 10.17 7.37 11.28
CA VAL A 26 10.94 6.43 10.45
C VAL A 26 11.46 7.11 9.17
N SER A 27 10.68 7.99 8.55
CA SER A 27 11.09 8.71 7.35
C SER A 27 12.23 9.70 7.59
N LYS A 28 12.32 10.34 8.77
CA LYS A 28 13.51 11.16 9.10
C LYS A 28 14.78 10.31 9.16
N GLY A 29 14.71 9.13 9.79
CA GLY A 29 15.84 8.19 9.87
C GLY A 29 16.24 7.56 8.54
N VAL A 30 15.27 7.28 7.65
CA VAL A 30 15.54 6.80 6.28
C VAL A 30 16.22 7.89 5.46
N ARG A 31 15.72 9.13 5.49
CA ARG A 31 16.31 10.24 4.74
C ARG A 31 17.73 10.58 5.20
N LEU A 32 17.99 10.56 6.52
CA LEU A 32 19.34 10.73 7.08
C LEU A 32 20.27 9.56 6.71
N GLY A 33 19.82 8.32 6.89
CA GLY A 33 20.65 7.13 6.68
C GLY A 33 20.89 6.74 5.21
N THR A 34 20.07 7.24 4.28
CA THR A 34 20.22 6.98 2.82
C THR A 34 20.65 8.21 2.02
N ALA A 35 20.89 9.34 2.69
CA ALA A 35 21.14 10.64 2.07
C ALA A 35 20.16 10.93 0.92
N SER A 36 18.89 10.61 1.10
CA SER A 36 17.85 10.67 0.08
C SER A 36 16.68 11.51 0.54
N LYS A 37 16.09 12.28 -0.37
CA LYS A 37 14.85 13.04 -0.13
C LYS A 37 13.62 12.11 0.00
N TYR A 38 13.71 10.89 -0.53
CA TYR A 38 12.60 9.93 -0.61
C TYR A 38 12.81 8.76 0.35
N SER A 39 11.74 8.34 1.01
CA SER A 39 11.74 7.21 1.96
C SER A 39 10.89 6.04 1.50
N HIS A 40 10.11 6.20 0.44
CA HIS A 40 9.16 5.21 -0.01
C HIS A 40 9.05 5.18 -1.53
N ALA A 41 8.71 4.02 -2.08
CA ALA A 41 8.55 3.79 -3.50
C ALA A 41 7.27 2.97 -3.75
N ALA A 42 6.55 3.31 -4.81
CA ALA A 42 5.40 2.58 -5.31
C ALA A 42 5.48 2.51 -6.83
N ILE A 43 4.74 1.58 -7.42
CA ILE A 43 4.60 1.47 -8.89
C ILE A 43 3.16 1.74 -9.29
N TRP A 44 2.97 2.52 -10.36
CA TRP A 44 1.67 2.78 -10.96
C TRP A 44 1.33 1.68 -11.96
N VAL A 45 0.19 1.02 -11.75
CA VAL A 45 -0.24 -0.12 -12.59
C VAL A 45 -1.46 0.18 -13.46
N GLY A 46 -1.93 1.43 -13.46
CA GLY A 46 -3.12 1.85 -14.19
C GLY A 46 -4.35 1.88 -13.29
N GLY A 47 -4.59 3.04 -12.66
CA GLY A 47 -5.74 3.29 -11.77
C GLY A 47 -5.39 3.21 -10.28
N THR A 48 -4.37 2.44 -9.90
CA THR A 48 -3.89 2.33 -8.52
C THR A 48 -2.36 2.29 -8.44
N MET A 49 -1.84 2.59 -7.25
CA MET A 49 -0.43 2.39 -6.90
C MET A 49 -0.28 1.10 -6.11
N ILE A 50 0.77 0.34 -6.37
CA ILE A 50 1.14 -0.82 -5.55
C ILE A 50 2.39 -0.47 -4.75
N GLU A 51 2.31 -0.68 -3.43
CA GLU A 51 3.40 -0.40 -2.50
C GLU A 51 3.60 -1.54 -1.51
N ALA A 52 4.86 -1.81 -1.13
CA ALA A 52 5.19 -2.67 -0.01
C ALA A 52 5.44 -1.84 1.24
N VAL A 53 4.80 -2.21 2.34
CA VAL A 53 5.06 -1.69 3.69
C VAL A 53 5.31 -2.86 4.64
N ARG A 54 5.56 -2.62 5.92
CA ARG A 54 5.89 -3.69 6.88
C ARG A 54 4.79 -4.75 7.00
N GLU A 55 3.55 -4.31 6.89
CA GLU A 55 2.37 -5.15 7.05
C GLU A 55 2.12 -6.02 5.81
N GLY A 56 2.76 -5.74 4.68
CA GLY A 56 2.54 -6.44 3.42
C GLY A 56 2.55 -5.54 2.20
N VAL A 57 2.13 -6.08 1.07
CA VAL A 57 1.94 -5.31 -0.18
C VAL A 57 0.47 -4.95 -0.36
N PHE A 58 0.23 -3.68 -0.66
CA PHE A 58 -1.11 -3.12 -0.76
C PHE A 58 -1.30 -2.31 -2.05
N SER A 59 -2.55 -2.30 -2.50
CA SER A 59 -3.04 -1.38 -3.51
C SER A 59 -3.56 -0.10 -2.85
N LYS A 60 -3.16 1.06 -3.39
CA LYS A 60 -3.43 2.38 -2.81
C LYS A 60 -3.92 3.35 -3.86
N ASN A 61 -5.01 4.02 -3.53
CA ASN A 61 -5.57 5.08 -4.35
C ASN A 61 -4.64 6.31 -4.36
N ALA A 62 -4.13 6.67 -5.54
CA ALA A 62 -3.24 7.83 -5.75
C ALA A 62 -3.90 9.18 -5.42
N GLN A 63 -5.22 9.31 -5.56
CA GLN A 63 -5.95 10.55 -5.24
C GLN A 63 -5.88 10.89 -3.73
N ARG A 64 -5.56 9.92 -2.88
CA ARG A 64 -5.34 10.15 -1.45
C ARG A 64 -3.92 10.61 -1.11
N LEU A 65 -3.03 10.68 -2.11
CA LEU A 65 -1.68 11.18 -1.90
C LEU A 65 -1.70 12.71 -1.88
N ILE A 66 -1.56 13.27 -0.68
CA ILE A 66 -1.42 14.71 -0.44
C ILE A 66 -0.05 14.98 0.15
N LEU A 67 0.64 15.96 -0.44
CA LEU A 67 2.01 16.35 -0.14
C LEU A 67 2.04 17.75 0.45
N ASP A 68 2.95 18.00 1.38
CA ASP A 68 3.18 19.36 1.90
C ASP A 68 4.01 20.21 0.95
N LYS A 69 4.93 19.57 0.21
CA LYS A 69 5.86 20.24 -0.69
C LYS A 69 5.94 19.47 -1.99
N PRO A 70 6.11 20.14 -3.14
CA PRO A 70 6.30 19.45 -4.42
C PRO A 70 7.49 18.50 -4.39
N SER A 71 8.58 18.92 -3.75
CA SER A 71 9.82 18.14 -3.64
C SER A 71 9.69 16.84 -2.82
N HIS A 72 8.59 16.64 -2.11
CA HIS A 72 8.33 15.40 -1.35
C HIS A 72 7.87 14.24 -2.24
N CYS A 73 7.67 14.47 -3.53
CA CYS A 73 7.38 13.43 -4.49
C CYS A 73 8.25 13.57 -5.74
N ALA A 74 8.47 12.44 -6.41
CA ALA A 74 8.96 12.40 -7.77
C ALA A 74 8.36 11.19 -8.46
N VAL A 75 8.07 11.33 -9.75
CA VAL A 75 7.69 10.21 -10.60
C VAL A 75 8.84 9.95 -11.56
N LEU A 76 9.22 8.68 -11.66
CA LEU A 76 10.27 8.21 -12.55
C LEU A 76 9.66 7.31 -13.62
N ARG A 77 10.13 7.47 -14.87
CA ARG A 77 9.75 6.66 -16.01
C ARG A 77 10.98 5.99 -16.62
N SER A 78 10.80 4.79 -17.16
CA SER A 78 11.83 4.11 -17.95
C SER A 78 12.33 5.03 -19.06
N LYS A 79 13.66 5.21 -19.16
CA LYS A 79 14.24 5.94 -20.29
C LYS A 79 14.21 5.14 -21.58
N VAL A 80 14.35 3.82 -21.45
CA VAL A 80 14.20 2.91 -22.58
C VAL A 80 12.71 2.69 -22.79
N PRO A 81 12.16 2.96 -23.97
CA PRO A 81 10.77 2.64 -24.27
C PRO A 81 10.52 1.15 -24.02
N LEU A 82 9.47 0.85 -23.28
CA LEU A 82 9.04 -0.52 -23.00
C LEU A 82 7.81 -0.82 -23.85
N ASP A 83 7.74 -2.02 -24.41
CA ASP A 83 6.55 -2.48 -25.10
C ASP A 83 5.42 -2.87 -24.11
N ASP A 84 4.20 -3.02 -24.62
CA ASP A 84 3.04 -3.33 -23.79
C ASP A 84 3.18 -4.67 -23.06
N THR A 85 3.86 -5.66 -23.65
CA THR A 85 4.09 -6.98 -23.03
C THR A 85 5.02 -6.85 -21.83
N GLN A 86 6.08 -6.05 -21.95
CA GLN A 86 7.00 -5.74 -20.86
C GLN A 86 6.29 -4.99 -19.73
N ILE A 87 5.52 -3.96 -20.06
CA ILE A 87 4.73 -3.19 -19.07
C ILE A 87 3.71 -4.10 -18.36
N ASP A 88 3.08 -5.02 -19.10
CA ASP A 88 2.15 -6.00 -18.55
C ASP A 88 2.83 -6.94 -17.56
N ARG A 89 4.01 -7.47 -17.88
CA ARG A 89 4.79 -8.31 -16.96
C ARG A 89 5.14 -7.57 -15.66
N ILE A 90 5.62 -6.34 -15.78
CA ILE A 90 5.96 -5.49 -14.62
C ILE A 90 4.72 -5.27 -13.73
N CYS A 91 3.60 -4.84 -14.33
CA CYS A 91 2.38 -4.55 -13.59
C CYS A 91 1.78 -5.82 -12.97
N ARG A 92 1.78 -6.93 -13.71
CA ARG A 92 1.25 -8.22 -13.27
C ARG A 92 2.02 -8.74 -12.07
N TYR A 93 3.35 -8.71 -12.09
CA TYR A 93 4.15 -9.08 -10.93
C TYR A 93 3.76 -8.26 -9.70
N ALA A 94 3.68 -6.93 -9.83
CA ALA A 94 3.30 -6.08 -8.71
C ALA A 94 1.89 -6.42 -8.18
N HIS A 95 0.95 -6.74 -9.06
CA HIS A 95 -0.40 -7.20 -8.69
C HIS A 95 -0.39 -8.53 -7.95
N GLU A 96 0.38 -9.52 -8.43
CA GLU A 96 0.52 -10.84 -7.81
C GLU A 96 1.08 -10.76 -6.38
N GLN A 97 1.87 -9.72 -6.08
CA GLN A 97 2.37 -9.51 -4.72
C GLN A 97 1.31 -8.95 -3.76
N VAL A 98 0.19 -8.38 -4.23
CA VAL A 98 -0.81 -7.75 -3.36
C VAL A 98 -1.39 -8.76 -2.36
N GLY A 99 -1.37 -8.41 -1.08
CA GLY A 99 -1.84 -9.27 0.01
C GLY A 99 -0.77 -10.20 0.61
N SER A 100 0.42 -10.27 0.01
CA SER A 100 1.56 -10.95 0.63
C SER A 100 1.95 -10.27 1.94
N LEU A 101 2.16 -11.07 2.99
CA LEU A 101 2.62 -10.60 4.29
C LEU A 101 4.15 -10.69 4.34
N TYR A 102 4.83 -9.55 4.49
CA TYR A 102 6.29 -9.54 4.64
C TYR A 102 6.77 -9.80 6.08
N ALA A 103 5.87 -10.23 6.97
CA ALA A 103 6.14 -10.42 8.39
C ALA A 103 6.47 -11.88 8.80
N LEU A 104 6.41 -12.86 7.88
CA LEU A 104 6.42 -14.28 8.28
C LEU A 104 7.61 -15.12 7.80
N ASP A 105 8.37 -14.70 6.78
CA ASP A 105 9.51 -15.51 6.30
C ASP A 105 10.79 -15.34 7.13
N GLU A 106 10.83 -14.39 8.07
CA GLU A 106 11.97 -14.19 8.98
C GLU A 106 11.84 -14.98 10.29
N ALA A 107 10.68 -15.59 10.59
CA ALA A 107 10.43 -16.33 11.83
C ALA A 107 10.94 -17.79 11.81
N THR A 108 11.32 -18.32 10.64
CA THR A 108 11.84 -19.69 10.47
C THR A 108 13.37 -19.79 10.53
N LEU A 109 14.09 -18.67 10.54
CA LEU A 109 15.55 -18.65 10.74
C LEU A 109 15.89 -18.25 12.18
N ALA A 110 16.27 -19.24 12.99
CA ALA A 110 16.83 -19.09 14.34
C ALA A 110 18.24 -18.45 14.36
N LEU A 111 18.50 -17.47 13.48
CA LEU A 111 19.76 -16.73 13.46
C LEU A 111 19.65 -15.47 14.32
N PRO A 112 20.67 -15.16 15.13
CA PRO A 112 20.62 -14.03 16.04
C PRO A 112 20.51 -12.72 15.24
N ARG A 113 19.46 -11.95 15.55
CA ARG A 113 19.12 -10.62 15.00
C ARG A 113 20.27 -9.62 14.91
N ARG A 114 21.39 -9.85 15.61
CA ARG A 114 22.61 -9.04 15.58
C ARG A 114 23.47 -9.27 14.32
N LEU A 115 23.40 -10.46 13.70
CA LEU A 115 24.19 -10.77 12.51
C LEU A 115 23.50 -10.31 11.23
N MET A 116 22.16 -10.25 11.24
CA MET A 116 21.37 -9.69 10.15
C MET A 116 21.23 -8.19 10.35
N LYS A 117 21.63 -7.39 9.35
CA LYS A 117 21.43 -5.93 9.27
C LYS A 117 19.93 -5.57 9.22
N LEU A 118 19.21 -5.77 10.33
CA LEU A 118 17.75 -5.65 10.47
C LEU A 118 17.19 -4.23 10.22
N GLU A 119 18.06 -3.22 10.19
CA GLU A 119 17.71 -1.84 9.80
C GLU A 119 17.58 -1.66 8.28
N ALA A 120 18.24 -2.52 7.49
CA ALA A 120 18.23 -2.45 6.02
C ALA A 120 16.94 -3.04 5.42
N THR A 121 16.39 -4.10 6.03
CA THR A 121 15.19 -4.79 5.53
C THR A 121 13.94 -3.90 5.56
N LYS A 122 13.69 -3.18 6.66
CA LYS A 122 12.53 -2.27 6.81
C LYS A 122 12.41 -1.20 5.73
N LYS A 123 13.54 -0.76 5.15
CA LYS A 123 13.66 0.41 4.27
C LYS A 123 13.78 0.03 2.79
N GLN A 124 13.98 -1.25 2.51
CA GLN A 124 14.20 -1.77 1.17
C GLN A 124 12.95 -2.46 0.60
N PHE A 125 11.93 -2.80 1.40
CA PHE A 125 10.76 -3.54 0.90
C PHE A 125 10.05 -2.86 -0.26
N CYS A 126 9.77 -1.55 -0.15
CA CYS A 126 9.05 -0.79 -1.16
C CYS A 126 9.84 -0.66 -2.48
N SER A 127 11.11 -0.29 -2.40
CA SER A 127 11.99 -0.19 -3.57
C SER A 127 12.41 -1.55 -4.12
N ARG A 128 12.45 -2.60 -3.30
CA ARG A 128 12.70 -3.98 -3.72
C ARG A 128 11.52 -4.52 -4.51
N LEU A 129 10.27 -4.28 -4.07
CA LEU A 129 9.09 -4.63 -4.85
C LEU A 129 9.18 -4.05 -6.27
N VAL A 130 9.48 -2.75 -6.37
CA VAL A 130 9.64 -2.07 -7.66
C VAL A 130 10.80 -2.67 -8.48
N ALA A 131 11.95 -2.89 -7.85
CA ALA A 131 13.12 -3.44 -8.54
C ALA A 131 12.90 -4.90 -9.00
N LEU A 132 12.17 -5.72 -8.24
CA LEU A 132 11.82 -7.07 -8.66
C LEU A 132 10.80 -7.05 -9.80
N ALA A 133 9.81 -6.16 -9.76
CA ALA A 133 8.83 -6.01 -10.84
C ALA A 133 9.49 -5.71 -12.19
N TYR A 134 10.51 -4.84 -12.20
CA TYR A 134 11.30 -4.54 -13.41
C TYR A 134 12.33 -5.64 -13.74
N ALA A 135 12.80 -6.42 -12.75
CA ALA A 135 13.67 -7.57 -13.01
C ALA A 135 12.93 -8.70 -13.77
N GLU A 136 11.60 -8.75 -13.71
CA GLU A 136 10.80 -9.69 -14.52
C GLU A 136 11.01 -9.54 -16.02
N ILE A 137 11.50 -8.41 -16.50
CA ILE A 137 11.81 -8.18 -17.92
C ILE A 137 13.31 -8.07 -18.18
N ASP A 138 14.14 -8.52 -17.22
CA ASP A 138 15.60 -8.38 -17.26
C ASP A 138 16.05 -6.92 -17.45
N TYR A 139 15.31 -5.97 -16.85
CA TYR A 139 15.56 -4.54 -17.04
C TYR A 139 16.96 -4.15 -16.56
N ASP A 140 17.73 -3.46 -17.42
CA ASP A 140 19.01 -2.89 -17.02
C ASP A 140 18.80 -1.61 -16.22
N PHE A 141 18.98 -1.72 -14.91
CA PHE A 141 18.86 -0.59 -14.00
C PHE A 141 20.08 0.34 -13.99
N ILE A 142 21.08 0.15 -14.85
CA ILE A 142 22.24 1.02 -15.10
C ILE A 142 22.84 1.62 -13.81
N ASN A 143 23.88 1.00 -13.27
CA ASN A 143 24.54 1.37 -11.99
C ASN A 143 23.69 1.18 -10.74
N LEU A 144 22.52 0.54 -10.86
CA LEU A 144 21.91 -0.13 -9.73
C LEU A 144 22.63 -1.46 -9.59
N GLY A 145 23.13 -1.77 -8.40
CA GLY A 145 23.67 -3.11 -8.11
C GLY A 145 22.52 -4.12 -8.06
N SER A 146 22.62 -5.14 -7.20
CA SER A 146 21.56 -6.14 -7.06
C SER A 146 20.15 -5.53 -6.81
N PRO A 147 19.11 -5.96 -7.56
CA PRO A 147 17.71 -5.57 -7.34
C PRO A 147 17.19 -5.89 -5.93
N HIS A 148 17.77 -6.89 -5.27
CA HIS A 148 17.43 -7.30 -3.91
C HIS A 148 17.81 -6.25 -2.86
N TYR A 149 18.76 -5.36 -3.16
CA TYR A 149 19.27 -4.33 -2.25
C TYR A 149 19.11 -2.93 -2.86
N CYS A 150 17.87 -2.58 -3.18
CA CYS A 150 17.52 -1.27 -3.73
C CYS A 150 16.89 -0.37 -2.66
N THR A 151 17.24 0.93 -2.64
CA THR A 151 16.59 1.95 -1.81
C THR A 151 15.90 2.98 -2.69
N PRO A 152 14.87 3.71 -2.19
CA PRO A 152 14.21 4.76 -2.97
C PRO A 152 15.18 5.84 -3.47
N GLY A 153 16.22 6.14 -2.68
CA GLY A 153 17.28 7.06 -3.08
C GLY A 153 18.16 6.56 -4.23
N ARG A 154 18.39 5.25 -4.33
CA ARG A 154 19.11 4.65 -5.46
C ARG A 154 18.25 4.69 -6.73
N LEU A 155 16.95 4.36 -6.63
CA LEU A 155 16.00 4.53 -7.75
C LEU A 155 15.98 5.98 -8.24
N ALA A 156 16.01 6.95 -7.34
CA ALA A 156 16.03 8.38 -7.69
C ALA A 156 17.29 8.85 -8.42
N ARG A 157 18.40 8.10 -8.32
CA ARG A 157 19.73 8.49 -8.85
C ARG A 157 20.20 7.62 -10.00
N THR A 158 19.59 6.46 -10.23
CA THR A 158 19.96 5.63 -11.38
C THR A 158 19.72 6.39 -12.69
N LYS A 159 20.56 6.10 -13.69
CA LYS A 159 20.44 6.65 -15.03
C LYS A 159 19.39 5.93 -15.88
N ALA A 160 18.88 4.79 -15.44
CA ALA A 160 17.89 4.00 -16.17
C ALA A 160 16.49 4.64 -16.19
N PHE A 161 16.22 5.57 -15.26
CA PHE A 161 14.96 6.28 -15.22
C PHE A 161 15.16 7.78 -15.41
N GLU A 162 14.13 8.45 -15.94
CA GLU A 162 14.03 9.90 -16.02
C GLU A 162 12.83 10.41 -15.21
N ARG A 163 12.87 11.69 -14.85
CA ARG A 163 11.80 12.33 -14.07
C ARG A 163 10.70 12.79 -15.00
N VAL A 164 9.45 12.47 -14.65
CA VAL A 164 8.28 13.01 -15.35
C VAL A 164 8.02 14.44 -14.86
N SER A 165 8.14 15.42 -15.75
CA SER A 165 7.89 16.84 -15.46
C SER A 165 6.40 17.18 -15.40
N GLY A 166 6.05 18.25 -14.66
CA GLY A 166 4.66 18.75 -14.61
C GLY A 166 3.66 17.89 -13.83
N ILE A 167 4.10 16.74 -13.30
CA ILE A 167 3.22 15.76 -12.66
C ILE A 167 2.78 16.12 -11.25
N ILE A 168 3.40 17.12 -10.61
CA ILE A 168 3.03 17.57 -9.27
C ILE A 168 2.42 18.95 -9.37
N ARG A 169 1.19 19.09 -8.89
CA ARG A 169 0.42 20.34 -8.92
C ARG A 169 -0.21 20.66 -7.57
N PRO A 170 -0.64 21.91 -7.33
CA PRO A 170 -1.46 22.24 -6.18
C PRO A 170 -2.72 21.36 -6.12
N ALA A 171 -3.06 20.90 -4.92
CA ALA A 171 -4.26 20.11 -4.66
C ALA A 171 -5.47 21.03 -4.49
N LEU A 172 -6.59 20.63 -5.05
CA LEU A 172 -7.87 21.31 -4.84
C LEU A 172 -8.41 21.02 -3.44
N LEU A 173 -9.25 21.90 -2.91
CA LEU A 173 -9.82 21.73 -1.56
C LEU A 173 -10.56 20.40 -1.41
N GLY A 174 -11.40 20.03 -2.39
CA GLY A 174 -12.10 18.75 -2.38
C GLY A 174 -11.19 17.51 -2.45
N GLU A 175 -10.00 17.62 -3.05
CA GLU A 175 -9.00 16.53 -3.05
C GLU A 175 -8.36 16.37 -1.67
N ILE A 176 -8.10 17.49 -0.98
CA ILE A 176 -7.57 17.48 0.39
C ILE A 176 -8.59 16.86 1.35
N GLU A 177 -9.86 17.27 1.26
CA GLU A 177 -10.97 16.71 2.05
C GLU A 177 -11.16 15.22 1.78
N PHE A 178 -11.16 14.82 0.51
CA PHE A 178 -11.26 13.41 0.10
C PHE A 178 -10.12 12.56 0.66
N ALA A 179 -8.89 13.07 0.67
CA ALA A 179 -7.74 12.37 1.22
C ALA A 179 -7.83 12.18 2.75
N GLN A 180 -8.46 13.12 3.45
CA GLN A 180 -8.68 13.07 4.90
C GLN A 180 -9.89 12.21 5.30
N SER A 181 -10.81 11.97 4.36
CA SER A 181 -12.01 11.16 4.58
C SER A 181 -11.67 9.78 5.18
N PRO A 182 -12.50 9.25 6.09
CA PRO A 182 -12.29 7.93 6.66
C PRO A 182 -12.26 6.85 5.59
N THR A 183 -11.25 5.98 5.64
CA THR A 183 -11.07 4.89 4.68
C THR A 183 -11.32 3.55 5.36
N GLN A 184 -11.95 2.61 4.65
CA GLN A 184 -12.12 1.24 5.16
C GLN A 184 -10.76 0.56 5.47
N LEU A 185 -9.69 0.98 4.78
CA LEU A 185 -8.32 0.50 5.02
C LEU A 185 -7.78 0.92 6.39
N LYS A 186 -8.00 2.17 6.84
CA LYS A 186 -7.65 2.60 8.21
C LYS A 186 -8.45 1.87 9.29
N LYS A 187 -9.69 1.46 8.99
CA LYS A 187 -10.52 0.64 9.89
C LYS A 187 -10.01 -0.80 9.95
N ARG A 188 -9.65 -1.39 8.81
CA ARG A 188 -9.11 -2.75 8.70
C ARG A 188 -7.72 -2.91 9.32
N SER A 189 -6.79 -1.99 9.11
CA SER A 189 -5.45 -2.07 9.71
C SER A 189 -5.48 -1.89 11.24
N ARG A 190 -6.43 -1.10 11.78
CA ARG A 190 -6.72 -1.08 13.22
C ARG A 190 -7.24 -2.43 13.72
N HIS A 191 -8.18 -3.05 13.00
CA HIS A 191 -8.73 -4.36 13.38
C HIS A 191 -7.66 -5.47 13.32
N PHE A 192 -6.84 -5.48 12.27
CA PHE A 192 -5.75 -6.43 12.10
C PHE A 192 -4.67 -6.26 13.16
N ARG A 193 -4.30 -5.02 13.51
CA ARG A 193 -3.35 -4.71 14.58
C ARG A 193 -3.88 -5.13 15.96
N MET A 194 -5.16 -4.89 16.24
CA MET A 194 -5.83 -5.34 17.47
C MET A 194 -5.85 -6.87 17.56
N ALA A 195 -6.13 -7.56 16.45
CA ALA A 195 -6.08 -9.03 16.37
C ALA A 195 -4.66 -9.60 16.57
N SER A 196 -3.63 -8.98 15.99
CA SER A 196 -2.23 -9.40 16.18
C SER A 196 -1.68 -9.12 17.58
N GLU A 197 -2.25 -8.15 18.31
CA GLU A 197 -1.89 -7.80 19.68
C GLU A 197 -2.75 -8.56 20.73
N GLY A 198 -3.57 -9.53 20.29
CA GLY A 198 -4.45 -10.31 21.18
C GLY A 198 -5.54 -9.50 21.87
N LYS A 199 -5.81 -8.27 21.40
CA LYS A 199 -6.84 -7.39 21.96
C LYS A 199 -8.10 -7.52 21.13
N SER A 200 -9.13 -8.09 21.75
CA SER A 200 -10.49 -7.99 21.22
C SER A 200 -10.91 -6.51 21.18
N PRO A 201 -11.68 -6.07 20.17
CA PRO A 201 -12.36 -4.79 20.25
C PRO A 201 -13.20 -4.84 21.53
N SER A 202 -13.04 -3.86 22.42
CA SER A 202 -14.07 -3.64 23.44
C SER A 202 -15.34 -3.27 22.68
N CYS A 203 -16.16 -4.29 22.43
CA CYS A 203 -17.57 -4.09 22.16
C CYS A 203 -18.07 -3.27 23.34
N GLY A 204 -18.33 -1.98 23.12
CA GLY A 204 -19.00 -1.16 24.11
C GLY A 204 -20.24 -1.94 24.51
N ARG A 205 -20.33 -2.30 25.80
CA ARG A 205 -21.49 -2.98 26.35
C ARG A 205 -22.68 -2.05 26.12
N SER A 206 -23.45 -2.29 25.05
CA SER A 206 -24.82 -1.83 24.98
C SER A 206 -25.58 -2.57 26.07
N ASP A 207 -26.11 -1.81 27.03
CA ASP A 207 -26.90 -2.31 28.14
C ASP A 207 -27.91 -3.39 27.69
N PRO A 208 -27.94 -4.58 28.33
CA PRO A 208 -28.86 -5.65 27.96
C PRO A 208 -30.34 -5.38 28.35
N LYS A 209 -30.74 -4.12 28.55
CA LYS A 209 -32.09 -3.73 29.03
C LYS A 209 -32.93 -2.92 28.04
N LYS A 210 -32.67 -2.99 26.73
CA LYS A 210 -33.64 -2.55 25.71
C LYS A 210 -33.87 -3.65 24.66
N ILE A 211 -34.54 -4.72 25.09
CA ILE A 211 -35.23 -5.62 24.17
C ILE A 211 -36.48 -4.88 23.68
N PHE A 212 -36.46 -4.51 22.40
CA PHE A 212 -37.60 -3.96 21.68
C PHE A 212 -38.70 -5.04 21.63
N ARG A 213 -39.82 -4.80 22.34
CA ARG A 213 -41.00 -5.67 22.32
C ARG A 213 -41.68 -5.57 20.94
N TYR A 214 -41.75 -6.67 20.21
CA TYR A 214 -42.70 -6.83 19.11
C TYR A 214 -44.11 -7.06 19.70
N PRO A 215 -45.17 -6.42 19.16
CA PRO A 215 -46.52 -6.67 19.63
C PRO A 215 -47.04 -8.04 19.19
N ASP A 216 -47.53 -8.74 20.20
CA ASP A 216 -48.20 -10.03 20.24
C ASP A 216 -49.45 -10.04 19.33
N ASN A 217 -49.46 -10.88 18.29
CA ASN A 217 -50.67 -11.10 17.48
C ASN A 217 -51.18 -12.54 17.66
N LYS A 218 -52.01 -12.69 18.70
CA LYS A 218 -52.79 -13.88 18.98
C LYS A 218 -53.80 -14.14 17.86
N ARG A 219 -53.58 -15.18 17.04
CA ARG A 219 -54.68 -16.03 16.57
C ARG A 219 -54.27 -17.50 16.60
N ARG A 220 -54.84 -18.19 17.58
CA ARG A 220 -54.92 -19.65 17.69
C ARG A 220 -55.58 -20.25 16.44
N ARG A 221 -55.07 -21.38 15.97
CA ARG A 221 -55.85 -22.63 15.86
C ARG A 221 -54.90 -23.83 15.74
N ARG A 222 -55.17 -24.82 16.60
CA ARG A 222 -54.55 -26.16 16.66
C ARG A 222 -54.97 -27.00 15.45
N LEU A 223 -54.18 -28.06 15.20
CA LEU A 223 -54.54 -29.46 14.87
C LEU A 223 -53.53 -29.96 13.80
N THR A 224 -52.50 -30.74 14.15
CA THR A 224 -52.39 -32.19 14.47
C THR A 224 -51.55 -32.87 13.41
N CYS A 225 -50.54 -33.64 13.85
CA CYS A 225 -49.73 -34.54 13.04
C CYS A 225 -50.59 -35.61 12.35
N CYS A 226 -50.25 -35.95 11.10
CA CYS A 226 -50.27 -37.32 10.55
C CYS A 226 -49.71 -37.31 9.12
N SER A 227 -48.50 -37.88 8.94
CA SER A 227 -48.15 -38.65 7.73
C SER A 227 -48.94 -39.98 7.76
N PRO A 228 -49.06 -40.82 6.68
CA PRO A 228 -48.12 -40.95 5.56
C PRO A 228 -48.72 -41.38 4.18
N ARG A 229 -47.78 -41.60 3.24
CA ARG A 229 -47.77 -42.50 2.07
C ARG A 229 -48.33 -42.02 0.72
N ALA A 230 -47.38 -42.05 -0.21
CA ALA A 230 -47.54 -42.21 -1.64
C ALA A 230 -48.39 -43.43 -2.03
N ARG A 231 -49.17 -43.26 -3.08
CA ARG A 231 -49.16 -44.11 -4.28
C ARG A 231 -49.31 -43.20 -5.50
#